data_AF-G5NK36-F1
#
_entry.id   AF-G5NK36-F1
#
_cell.length_a   1.000
_cell.length_b   1.000
_cell.length_c   1.000
_cell.angle_alpha   90.00
_cell.angle_beta   90.00
_cell.angle_gamma   90.00
#
_symmetry.space_group_name_H-M   'P 1'
#
loop_
_entity.id
_entity.type
_entity.pdbx_description
1 polymer ?
#
loop_
_entity_poly.entity_id
_entity_poly.type
_entity_poly.pdbx_seq_one_letter_code
_entity_poly.pdbx_strand_id
1 'polypeptide(L)' 'MLTPAHFTFVFQQPQRAGTPQITILGRLNSLGHPRIGLTVAKKNVRRAHERNRIKRLTRESFRLRQ' A
#
# COMPACT_ATOMS: atom_id res chain seq x y z
N MET A 1 3.23 -2.85 9.32
CA MET A 1 4.17 -3.73 8.61
C MET A 1 5.57 -3.21 8.87
N LEU A 2 6.41 -3.98 9.57
CA LEU A 2 7.68 -3.47 10.10
C LEU A 2 8.92 -4.00 9.37
N THR A 3 8.81 -5.07 8.56
CA THR A 3 9.97 -5.73 7.96
C THR A 3 10.08 -5.52 6.44
N PRO A 4 11.28 -5.20 5.91
CA PRO A 4 11.56 -5.11 4.48
C PRO A 4 11.20 -6.38 3.70
N ALA A 5 11.30 -7.55 4.35
CA ALA A 5 10.97 -8.85 3.78
C ALA A 5 9.54 -8.94 3.21
N HIS A 6 8.56 -8.28 3.85
CA HIS A 6 7.19 -8.28 3.35
C HIS A 6 7.03 -7.48 2.04
N PHE A 7 7.85 -6.45 1.85
CA PHE A 7 7.86 -5.71 0.59
C PHE A 7 8.47 -6.57 -0.52
N THR A 8 9.60 -7.22 -0.26
CA THR A 8 10.25 -8.15 -1.20
C THR A 8 9.28 -9.25 -1.67
N PHE A 9 8.48 -9.81 -0.75
CA PHE A 9 7.49 -10.84 -1.08
C PHE A 9 6.44 -10.37 -2.10
N VAL A 10 5.95 -9.13 -1.99
CA VAL A 10 4.99 -8.58 -2.97
C VAL A 10 5.70 -8.23 -4.29
N PHE A 11 6.94 -7.71 -4.22
CA PHE A 11 7.71 -7.33 -5.42
C PHE A 11 8.17 -8.53 -6.26
N GLN A 12 8.30 -9.74 -5.69
CA GLN A 12 8.69 -10.94 -6.44
C GLN A 12 7.64 -11.39 -7.46
N GLN A 13 6.35 -11.30 -7.13
CA GLN A 13 5.26 -11.63 -8.06
C GLN A 13 4.04 -10.76 -7.77
N PRO A 14 4.08 -9.48 -8.15
CA PRO A 14 3.00 -8.56 -7.88
C PRO A 14 1.87 -8.75 -8.89
N GLN A 15 0.64 -8.87 -8.41
CA GLN A 15 -0.51 -8.48 -9.20
C GLN A 15 -0.57 -6.95 -9.23
N ARG A 16 -0.33 -6.38 -10.41
CA ARG A 16 -0.38 -4.94 -10.60
C ARG A 16 -1.78 -4.54 -11.03
N ALA A 17 -2.40 -3.66 -10.28
CA ALA A 17 -3.61 -2.97 -10.66
C ALA A 17 -3.34 -1.48 -10.48
N GLY A 18 -3.50 -0.67 -11.52
CA GLY A 18 -3.19 0.75 -11.36
C GLY A 18 -3.56 1.60 -12.55
N THR A 19 -3.82 2.86 -12.23
CA THR A 19 -3.92 3.97 -13.17
C THR A 19 -2.61 4.77 -13.14
N PRO A 20 -2.38 5.70 -14.09
CA PRO A 20 -1.15 6.50 -14.14
C PRO A 20 -0.84 7.26 -12.83
N GLN A 21 -1.87 7.56 -12.04
CA GLN A 21 -1.76 8.29 -10.78
C GLN A 21 -1.47 7.37 -9.58
N ILE A 22 -1.87 6.09 -9.64
CA ILE A 22 -1.82 5.16 -8.51
C ILE A 22 -1.47 3.76 -9.01
N THR A 23 -0.34 3.23 -8.56
CA THR A 23 0.02 1.83 -8.75
C THR A 23 -0.27 1.04 -7.49
N ILE A 24 -1.17 0.07 -7.59
CA ILE A 24 -1.47 -0.89 -6.54
C ILE A 24 -0.74 -2.19 -6.90
N LEU A 25 0.07 -2.66 -5.96
CA LEU A 25 0.74 -3.95 -6.05
C LEU A 25 0.16 -4.82 -4.94
N GLY A 26 -0.53 -5.88 -5.34
CA GLY A 26 -1.14 -6.85 -4.44
C GLY A 26 -0.55 -8.23 -4.63
N ARG A 27 -0.56 -9.04 -3.58
CA ARG A 27 -0.31 -10.48 -3.68
C ARG A 27 -1.24 -11.19 -2.72
N LEU A 28 -1.74 -12.35 -3.13
CA LEU A 28 -2.50 -13.23 -2.23
C LEU A 28 -1.60 -13.59 -1.05
N ASN A 29 -2.13 -13.34 0.14
CA ASN A 29 -1.46 -13.63 1.39
C ASN A 29 -2.11 -14.88 2.01
N SER A 30 -1.32 -15.80 2.55
CA SER A 30 -1.80 -17.00 3.23
C SER A 30 -2.15 -16.77 4.70
N LEU A 31 -1.94 -15.56 5.23
CA LEU A 31 -2.36 -15.19 6.58
C LEU A 31 -3.86 -14.91 6.61
N GLY A 32 -4.56 -15.39 7.65
CA GLY A 32 -6.00 -15.19 7.88
C GLY A 32 -6.44 -13.75 8.15
N HIS A 33 -5.61 -12.77 7.81
CA HIS A 33 -5.97 -11.36 7.85
C HIS A 33 -5.34 -10.59 6.68
N PRO A 34 -6.11 -9.72 6.01
CA PRO A 34 -5.60 -8.89 4.95
C PRO A 34 -4.64 -7.84 5.52
N ARG A 35 -3.61 -7.49 4.74
CA ARG A 35 -2.60 -6.50 5.13
C ARG A 35 -2.42 -5.50 3.98
N ILE A 36 -2.33 -4.22 4.31
CA ILE A 36 -2.08 -3.16 3.34
C ILE A 36 -0.80 -2.39 3.69
N GLY A 37 0.12 -2.34 2.73
CA GLY A 37 1.29 -1.47 2.75
C GLY A 37 1.08 -0.34 1.74
N LEU A 38 1.28 0.92 2.17
CA LEU A 38 1.24 2.06 1.26
C LEU A 38 2.57 2.82 1.32
N THR A 39 3.17 2.99 0.14
CA THR A 39 4.39 3.78 -0.04
C THR A 39 4.05 5.00 -0.89
N VAL A 40 4.20 6.20 -0.32
CA VAL A 40 3.95 7.46 -1.04
C VAL A 40 5.29 8.14 -1.31
N ALA A 41 5.66 8.24 -2.58
CA ALA A 41 6.90 8.85 -3.00
C ALA A 41 6.92 10.36 -2.69
N LYS A 42 8.02 10.85 -2.12
CA LYS A 42 8.20 12.29 -1.79
C LYS A 42 8.11 13.19 -3.03
N LYS A 43 8.46 12.67 -4.21
CA LYS A 43 8.37 13.39 -5.49
C LYS A 43 6.93 13.75 -5.89
N ASN A 44 5.95 12.90 -5.55
CA ASN A 44 4.55 13.11 -5.94
C ASN A 44 3.82 13.98 -4.92
N VAL A 45 4.20 13.92 -3.64
CA VAL A 45 3.58 14.68 -2.57
C VAL A 45 4.67 15.27 -1.68
N ARG A 46 4.95 16.56 -1.86
CA ARG A 46 6.01 17.29 -1.13
C ARG A 46 5.70 17.39 0.37
N ARG A 47 4.44 17.61 0.74
CA ARG A 47 4.06 17.87 2.14
C ARG A 47 3.89 16.57 2.93
N ALA A 48 4.48 16.53 4.13
CA ALA A 48 4.40 15.35 5.00
C ALA A 48 2.97 15.07 5.49
N HIS A 49 2.20 16.12 5.80
CA HIS A 49 0.82 15.99 6.27
C HIS A 49 -0.10 15.41 5.19
N GLU A 50 0.07 15.79 3.91
CA GLU A 50 -0.70 15.22 2.80
C GLU A 50 -0.41 13.73 2.61
N ARG A 51 0.87 13.33 2.66
CA ARG A 51 1.26 11.91 2.61
C ARG A 51 0.64 11.11 3.76
N ASN A 52 0.58 11.69 4.95
CA ASN A 52 -0.04 11.07 6.12
C ASN A 52 -1.55 10.96 5.97
N ARG A 53 -2.21 11.98 5.41
CA ARG A 53 -3.64 11.96 5.10
C ARG A 53 -3.99 10.88 4.09
N ILE A 54 -3.24 10.77 3.00
CA ILE A 54 -3.42 9.71 1.99
C ILE A 54 -3.25 8.33 2.62
N LYS A 55 -2.14 8.12 3.37
CA LYS A 55 -1.90 6.87 4.10
C LYS A 55 -3.05 6.51 5.06
N ARG A 56 -3.66 7.51 5.68
CA ARG A 56 -4.77 7.31 6.62
C ARG A 56 -6.06 6.92 5.89
N LEU A 57 -6.48 7.69 4.89
CA LEU A 57 -7.70 7.43 4.11
C LEU A 57 -7.69 6.05 3.47
N THR A 58 -6.57 5.66 2.87
CA THR A 58 -6.46 4.32 2.26
C THR A 58 -6.58 3.21 3.29
N ARG A 59 -5.97 3.36 4.49
CA ARG A 59 -6.10 2.38 5.56
C ARG A 59 -7.50 2.31 6.14
N GLU A 60 -8.15 3.46 6.35
CA GLU A 60 -9.54 3.52 6.84
C GLU A 60 -10.48 2.83 5.85
N SER A 61 -10.36 3.15 4.55
CA SER A 61 -11.18 2.51 3.53
C SER A 61 -10.95 1.00 3.45
N PHE A 62 -9.72 0.54 3.64
CA PHE A 62 -9.41 -0.89 3.66
C PHE A 62 -9.99 -1.59 4.89
N ARG A 63 -10.00 -0.91 6.04
CA ARG A 63 -10.57 -1.43 7.29
C ARG A 63 -12.10 -1.52 7.24
N LEU A 64 -12.75 -0.57 6.56
CA LEU A 64 -14.21 -0.52 6.40
C LEU A 64 -14.76 -1.49 5.35
N ARG A 65 -13.92 -1.99 4.44
CA ARG A 65 -14.30 -2.90 3.35
C ARG A 65 -13.75 -4.31 3.56
N GLN A 66 -13.49 -4.68 4.82
CA GLN A 66 -12.99 -5.99 5.20
C GLN A 66 -14.12 -6.98 5.42
#